data_AF-A0A2M8IUQ6-F1
#
_entry.id   AF-A0A2M8IUQ6-F1
#
_cell.length_a   1.000
_cell.length_b   1.000
_cell.length_c   1.000
_cell.angle_alpha   90.00
_cell.angle_beta   90.00
_cell.angle_gamma   90.00
#
_symmetry.space_group_name_H-M   'P 1'
#
loop_
_entity.id
_entity.type
_entity.pdbx_description
1 polymer ?
#
loop_
_entity_poly.entity_id
_entity_poly.type
_entity_poly.pdbx_seq_one_letter_code
_entity_poly.pdbx_strand_id
1 'polypeptide(L)'
;MGAWLTWGSSVLLAQRGFLFPWAPVALSLGIGAYFALRVEPGVPLYGGLGLLGAGAVAGAALRPGGWSAMGWGVALAAAGFCLAGHRTAQMGGPMLGWRYYGPVEGRVVGLDRSASDAVRVTLDRVVLENTAPGRTPARVRLSLHGPPADLLPGQRIMTTAHLSPPQGPAEPGGFDFRRHAWFLQLGAVGYTRNPVLTVAPAGEGRAGLHIFALRMAVSRHIRAALPGEAGGFAAAVTSGDRSGVGQGTLHDLRASNLAHLLAISGLHMGLLAGFVFASLRLMMAAVPPLALRLPLR
;
A
#
# COMPACT_ATOMS: atom_id res chain seq x y z
N MET A 1 -8.04 -4.31 47.96
CA MET A 1 -7.74 -3.80 46.60
C MET A 1 -6.28 -4.02 46.18
N GLY A 2 -5.29 -3.94 47.09
CA GLY A 2 -3.87 -4.12 46.75
C GLY A 2 -3.45 -5.51 46.24
N ALA A 3 -4.03 -6.59 46.76
CA ALA A 3 -3.65 -7.97 46.41
C ALA A 3 -3.86 -8.33 44.93
N TRP A 4 -4.91 -7.78 44.30
CA TRP A 4 -5.20 -8.00 42.87
C TRP A 4 -4.23 -7.22 41.97
N LEU A 5 -3.85 -6.00 42.37
CA LEU A 5 -2.90 -5.18 41.62
C LEU A 5 -1.49 -5.75 41.69
N THR A 6 -1.09 -6.30 42.84
CA THR A 6 0.20 -6.98 42.99
C THR A 6 0.23 -8.31 42.23
N TRP A 7 -0.85 -9.09 42.27
CA TRP A 7 -1.00 -10.31 41.48
C TRP A 7 -0.97 -10.05 39.96
N GLY A 8 -1.71 -9.05 39.47
CA GLY A 8 -1.68 -8.70 38.04
C GLY A 8 -0.30 -8.21 37.59
N SER A 9 0.39 -7.43 38.44
CA SER A 9 1.76 -7.00 38.17
C SER A 9 2.73 -8.19 38.10
N SER A 10 2.62 -9.17 39.00
CA SER A 10 3.52 -10.34 39.01
C SER A 10 3.31 -11.23 37.78
N VAL A 11 2.07 -11.42 37.33
CA VAL A 11 1.76 -12.14 36.09
C VAL A 11 2.39 -11.46 34.87
N LEU A 12 2.21 -10.14 34.74
CA LEU A 12 2.79 -9.38 33.61
C LEU A 12 4.32 -9.37 33.64
N LEU A 13 4.93 -9.30 34.83
CA LEU A 13 6.37 -9.43 34.99
C LEU A 13 6.88 -10.83 34.61
N ALA A 14 6.13 -11.88 34.94
CA ALA A 14 6.47 -13.25 34.55
C ALA A 14 6.46 -13.45 33.03
N GLN A 15 5.69 -12.64 32.28
CA GLN A 15 5.64 -12.64 30.82
C GLN A 15 6.69 -11.72 30.17
N ARG A 16 7.56 -11.07 30.95
CA ARG A 16 8.59 -10.18 30.42
C ARG A 16 9.49 -10.95 29.44
N GLY A 17 9.66 -10.40 28.23
CA GLY A 17 10.35 -11.06 27.10
C GLY A 17 9.40 -11.66 26.06
N PHE A 18 8.19 -12.05 26.45
CA PHE A 18 7.16 -12.59 25.55
C PHE A 18 6.10 -11.56 25.14
N LEU A 19 6.15 -10.34 25.69
CA LEU A 19 5.17 -9.28 25.43
C LEU A 19 5.44 -8.49 24.14
N PHE A 20 6.64 -8.58 23.57
CA PHE A 20 6.99 -7.81 22.36
C PHE A 20 6.08 -8.10 21.15
N PRO A 21 5.69 -9.35 20.85
CA PRO A 21 4.73 -9.66 19.78
C PRO A 21 3.35 -9.00 19.94
N TRP A 22 3.00 -8.50 21.14
CA TRP A 22 1.75 -7.76 21.36
C TRP A 22 1.82 -6.29 20.94
N ALA A 23 3.03 -5.75 20.71
CA ALA A 23 3.20 -4.38 20.24
C ALA A 23 2.46 -4.08 18.92
N PRO A 24 2.60 -4.90 17.84
CA PRO A 24 1.84 -4.69 16.62
C PRO A 24 0.33 -4.87 16.83
N VAL A 25 -0.11 -5.72 17.77
CA VAL A 25 -1.53 -5.88 18.11
C VAL A 25 -2.08 -4.60 18.72
N ALA A 26 -1.41 -4.05 19.73
CA ALA A 26 -1.80 -2.80 20.38
C ALA A 26 -1.84 -1.63 19.39
N LEU A 27 -0.82 -1.50 18.55
CA LEU A 27 -0.77 -0.50 17.48
C LEU A 27 -1.96 -0.66 16.50
N SER A 28 -2.23 -1.90 16.08
CA SER A 28 -3.32 -2.23 15.15
C SER A 28 -4.70 -1.96 15.73
N LEU A 29 -4.89 -2.14 17.04
CA LEU A 29 -6.15 -1.76 17.71
C LEU A 29 -6.41 -0.26 17.58
N GLY A 30 -5.37 0.57 17.72
CA GLY A 30 -5.46 2.02 17.49
C GLY A 30 -5.84 2.38 16.06
N ILE A 31 -5.17 1.76 15.09
CA ILE A 31 -5.45 1.93 13.65
C ILE A 31 -6.88 1.50 13.33
N GLY A 32 -7.30 0.34 13.85
CA GLY A 32 -8.64 -0.21 13.67
C GLY A 32 -9.71 0.70 14.27
N ALA A 33 -9.47 1.25 15.46
CA ALA A 33 -10.36 2.20 16.10
C ALA A 33 -10.55 3.47 15.26
N TYR A 34 -9.47 4.03 14.68
CA TYR A 34 -9.57 5.17 13.77
C TYR A 34 -10.44 4.84 12.55
N PHE A 35 -10.21 3.68 11.93
CA PHE A 35 -10.92 3.28 10.72
C PHE A 35 -12.34 2.74 10.93
N ALA A 36 -12.73 2.49 12.17
CA ALA A 36 -14.11 2.19 12.57
C ALA A 36 -14.97 3.46 12.68
N LEU A 37 -14.35 4.65 12.78
CA LEU A 37 -15.09 5.91 12.78
C LEU A 37 -15.71 6.16 11.40
N ARG A 38 -16.95 6.68 11.42
CA ARG A 38 -17.68 7.08 10.21
C ARG A 38 -17.36 8.51 9.78
N VAL A 39 -16.78 9.30 10.68
CA VAL A 39 -16.50 10.73 10.50
C VAL A 39 -15.07 10.97 10.94
N GLU A 40 -14.36 11.84 10.21
CA GLU A 40 -13.00 12.22 10.57
C GLU A 40 -12.98 12.90 11.94
N PRO A 41 -12.11 12.46 12.85
CA PRO A 41 -12.03 13.03 14.18
C PRO A 41 -11.42 14.44 14.14
N GLY A 42 -11.91 15.32 15.02
CA GLY A 42 -11.36 16.66 15.17
C GLY A 42 -9.98 16.68 15.82
N VAL A 43 -9.25 17.78 15.62
CA VAL A 43 -7.93 18.06 16.22
C VAL A 43 -7.88 17.81 17.75
N PRO A 44 -8.93 18.15 18.54
CA PRO A 44 -8.90 17.90 19.98
C PRO A 44 -8.74 16.42 20.36
N LEU A 45 -9.30 15.48 19.58
CA LEU A 45 -9.18 14.06 19.87
C LEU A 45 -7.74 13.58 19.69
N TYR A 46 -7.06 14.02 18.63
CA TYR A 46 -5.64 13.72 18.43
C TYR A 46 -4.78 14.29 19.55
N GLY A 47 -5.05 15.52 19.99
CA GLY A 47 -4.37 16.13 21.14
C GLY A 47 -4.57 15.32 22.43
N GLY A 48 -5.82 14.93 22.73
CA GLY A 48 -6.16 14.10 23.88
C GLY A 48 -5.50 12.72 23.86
N LEU A 49 -5.50 12.04 22.71
CA LEU A 49 -4.80 10.75 22.54
C LEU A 49 -3.28 10.90 22.62
N GLY A 50 -2.72 12.00 22.11
CA GLY A 50 -1.30 12.32 22.25
C GLY A 50 -0.90 12.51 23.73
N LEU A 51 -1.69 13.25 24.50
CA LEU A 51 -1.49 13.42 25.94
C LEU A 51 -1.66 12.11 26.71
N LEU A 52 -2.68 11.31 26.37
CA LEU A 52 -2.88 9.98 26.94
C LEU A 52 -1.68 9.07 26.68
N GLY A 53 -1.20 9.04 25.44
CA GLY A 53 -0.02 8.25 25.06
C GLY A 53 1.24 8.71 25.79
N ALA A 54 1.50 10.02 25.84
CA ALA A 54 2.64 10.58 26.56
C ALA A 54 2.56 10.31 28.07
N GLY A 55 1.38 10.45 28.68
CA GLY A 55 1.13 10.12 30.07
C GLY A 55 1.32 8.63 30.37
N ALA A 56 0.89 7.76 29.46
CA ALA A 56 1.08 6.31 29.58
C ALA A 56 2.57 5.92 29.47
N VAL A 57 3.33 6.55 28.57
CA VAL A 57 4.79 6.39 28.47
C VAL A 57 5.48 6.88 29.73
N ALA A 58 5.14 8.08 30.20
CA ALA A 58 5.71 8.65 31.42
C ALA A 58 5.41 7.77 32.64
N GLY A 59 4.18 7.31 32.79
CA GLY A 59 3.79 6.37 33.85
C GLY A 59 4.55 5.05 33.79
N ALA A 60 4.70 4.48 32.60
CA ALA A 60 5.45 3.25 32.39
C ALA A 60 6.96 3.42 32.67
N ALA A 61 7.53 4.57 32.35
CA ALA A 61 8.95 4.88 32.57
C ALA A 61 9.26 5.23 34.03
N LEU A 62 8.39 5.99 34.69
CA LEU A 62 8.57 6.44 36.08
C LEU A 62 8.24 5.36 37.11
N ARG A 63 7.40 4.38 36.76
CA ARG A 63 7.03 3.25 37.62
C ARG A 63 7.22 1.92 36.89
N PRO A 64 8.49 1.48 36.70
CA PRO A 64 8.77 0.20 36.06
C PRO A 64 8.19 -0.95 36.89
N GLY A 65 7.42 -1.82 36.25
CA GLY A 65 6.70 -2.94 36.89
C GLY A 65 5.86 -3.70 35.87
N GLY A 66 5.05 -4.67 36.29
CA GLY A 66 4.24 -5.45 35.33
C GLY A 66 3.26 -4.57 34.54
N TRP A 67 2.64 -3.61 35.23
CA TRP A 67 1.69 -2.67 34.65
C TRP A 67 2.30 -1.69 33.64
N SER A 68 3.63 -1.52 33.62
CA SER A 68 4.27 -0.65 32.62
C SER A 68 4.06 -1.19 31.21
N ALA A 69 3.94 -2.51 31.04
CA ALA A 69 3.59 -3.12 29.76
C ALA A 69 2.22 -2.67 29.24
N MET A 70 1.24 -2.50 30.13
CA MET A 70 -0.09 -2.02 29.77
C MET A 70 -0.05 -0.53 29.38
N GLY A 71 0.77 0.27 30.08
CA GLY A 71 1.06 1.65 29.71
C GLY A 71 1.66 1.76 28.30
N TRP A 72 2.63 0.93 27.96
CA TRP A 72 3.16 0.84 26.59
C TRP A 72 2.11 0.40 25.57
N GLY A 73 1.23 -0.55 25.92
CA GLY A 73 0.12 -0.96 25.07
C GLY A 73 -0.85 0.20 24.75
N VAL A 74 -1.22 0.99 25.77
CA VAL A 74 -2.06 2.19 25.58
C VAL A 74 -1.35 3.23 24.72
N ALA A 75 -0.06 3.48 24.97
CA ALA A 75 0.73 4.41 24.17
C ALA A 75 0.80 3.98 22.70
N LEU A 76 1.00 2.69 22.43
CA LEU A 76 1.01 2.13 21.08
C LEU A 76 -0.35 2.24 20.40
N ALA A 77 -1.45 1.96 21.11
CA ALA A 77 -2.79 2.14 20.54
C ALA A 77 -3.07 3.62 20.21
N ALA A 78 -2.73 4.55 21.10
CA ALA A 78 -2.87 5.99 20.84
C ALA A 78 -2.01 6.43 19.65
N ALA A 79 -0.77 5.96 19.57
CA ALA A 79 0.13 6.21 18.44
C ALA A 79 -0.44 5.64 17.14
N GLY A 80 -0.98 4.41 17.16
CA GLY A 80 -1.60 3.77 16.00
C GLY A 80 -2.77 4.57 15.44
N PHE A 81 -3.65 5.08 16.31
CA PHE A 81 -4.74 5.96 15.92
C PHE A 81 -4.24 7.26 15.26
N CYS A 82 -3.25 7.92 15.88
CA CYS A 82 -2.69 9.17 15.37
C CYS A 82 -1.95 8.96 14.05
N LEU A 83 -1.20 7.87 13.90
CA LEU A 83 -0.52 7.50 12.66
C LEU A 83 -1.51 7.23 11.53
N ALA A 84 -2.62 6.54 11.82
CA ALA A 84 -3.67 6.30 10.83
C ALA A 84 -4.30 7.62 10.37
N GLY A 85 -4.65 8.51 11.30
CA GLY A 85 -5.16 9.85 10.99
C GLY A 85 -4.20 10.69 10.16
N HIS A 86 -2.93 10.75 10.59
CA HIS A 86 -1.90 11.47 9.86
C HIS A 86 -1.71 10.91 8.44
N ARG A 87 -1.74 9.59 8.28
CA ARG A 87 -1.64 8.94 6.98
C ARG A 87 -2.83 9.27 6.07
N THR A 88 -4.05 9.28 6.60
CA THR A 88 -5.25 9.69 5.84
C THR A 88 -5.12 11.13 5.36
N ALA A 89 -4.67 12.03 6.22
CA ALA A 89 -4.45 13.44 5.87
C ALA A 89 -3.38 13.62 4.78
N GLN A 90 -2.26 12.89 4.86
CA GLN A 90 -1.20 12.92 3.84
C GLN A 90 -1.66 12.37 2.47
N MET A 91 -2.62 11.46 2.45
CA MET A 91 -3.13 10.84 1.22
C MET A 91 -4.20 11.68 0.53
N GLY A 92 -4.64 12.78 1.15
CA GLY A 92 -5.60 13.69 0.56
C GLY A 92 -5.11 14.28 -0.76
N GLY A 93 -6.05 14.41 -1.70
CA GLY A 93 -5.80 15.04 -2.99
C GLY A 93 -7.10 15.35 -3.73
N PRO A 94 -7.04 16.13 -4.81
CA PRO A 94 -8.23 16.46 -5.59
C PRO A 94 -8.88 15.19 -6.17
N MET A 95 -10.17 15.04 -5.93
CA MET A 95 -11.00 14.02 -6.59
C MET A 95 -11.90 14.69 -7.61
N LEU A 96 -12.11 14.02 -8.74
CA LEU A 96 -13.01 14.51 -9.77
C LEU A 96 -14.46 14.42 -9.26
N GLY A 97 -15.14 15.56 -9.13
CA GLY A 97 -16.54 15.62 -8.68
C GLY A 97 -17.58 15.44 -9.79
N TRP A 98 -17.14 15.28 -11.04
CA TRP A 98 -18.00 15.26 -12.24
C TRP A 98 -17.52 14.21 -13.24
N ARG A 99 -18.32 13.95 -14.28
CA ARG A 99 -17.90 13.14 -15.42
C ARG A 99 -17.14 14.03 -16.41
N TYR A 100 -15.94 13.61 -16.80
CA TYR A 100 -15.12 14.33 -17.76
C TYR A 100 -14.98 13.50 -19.05
N TYR A 101 -15.09 14.17 -20.19
CA TYR A 101 -14.77 13.61 -21.50
C TYR A 101 -13.91 14.61 -22.24
N GLY A 102 -12.74 14.18 -22.69
CA GLY A 102 -11.82 15.06 -23.39
C GLY A 102 -10.38 14.54 -23.36
N PRO A 103 -9.42 15.36 -23.79
CA PRO A 103 -7.99 15.06 -23.76
C PRO A 103 -7.51 14.79 -22.34
N VAL A 104 -6.75 13.72 -22.16
CA VAL A 104 -6.09 13.36 -20.91
C VAL A 104 -4.64 13.09 -21.24
N GLU A 105 -3.76 13.82 -20.58
CA GLU A 105 -2.32 13.63 -20.68
C GLU A 105 -1.76 13.29 -19.30
N GLY A 106 -0.73 12.45 -19.26
CA GLY A 106 -0.02 12.17 -18.02
C GLY A 106 1.15 11.23 -18.21
N ARG A 107 1.90 11.02 -17.14
CA ARG A 107 3.05 10.12 -17.14
C ARG A 107 2.70 8.75 -16.59
N VAL A 108 3.13 7.70 -17.28
CA VAL A 108 2.89 6.30 -16.92
C VAL A 108 3.66 5.94 -15.65
N VAL A 109 2.94 5.70 -14.56
CA VAL A 109 3.50 5.28 -13.26
C VAL A 109 3.02 3.90 -12.79
N GLY A 110 2.13 3.27 -13.55
CA GLY A 110 1.69 1.91 -13.30
C GLY A 110 1.04 1.30 -14.53
N LEU A 111 1.27 0.01 -14.72
CA LEU A 111 0.65 -0.82 -15.74
C LEU A 111 0.12 -2.08 -15.06
N ASP A 112 -1.15 -2.38 -15.27
CA ASP A 112 -1.81 -3.59 -14.80
C ASP A 112 -2.85 -4.07 -15.82
N ARG A 113 -3.60 -5.12 -15.49
CA ARG A 113 -4.71 -5.64 -16.30
C ARG A 113 -6.01 -5.51 -15.54
N SER A 114 -7.06 -5.05 -16.22
CA SER A 114 -8.40 -4.99 -15.65
C SER A 114 -9.00 -6.39 -15.49
N ALA A 115 -10.11 -6.47 -14.75
CA ALA A 115 -10.94 -7.69 -14.70
C ALA A 115 -11.60 -8.01 -16.05
N SER A 116 -11.73 -7.03 -16.95
CA SER A 116 -12.24 -7.19 -18.32
C SER A 116 -11.11 -7.44 -19.34
N ASP A 117 -9.93 -7.85 -18.87
CA ASP A 117 -8.72 -8.13 -19.66
C ASP A 117 -8.10 -6.94 -20.42
N ALA A 118 -8.60 -5.74 -20.20
CA ALA A 118 -8.05 -4.52 -20.78
C ALA A 118 -6.73 -4.13 -20.09
N VAL A 119 -5.75 -3.70 -20.89
CA VAL A 119 -4.54 -3.07 -20.34
C VAL A 119 -4.97 -1.82 -19.60
N ARG A 120 -4.46 -1.63 -18.39
CA ARG A 120 -4.80 -0.50 -17.56
C ARG A 120 -3.55 0.28 -17.19
N VAL A 121 -3.60 1.58 -17.42
CA VAL A 121 -2.50 2.50 -17.15
C VAL A 121 -2.88 3.44 -16.01
N THR A 122 -1.98 3.61 -15.05
CA THR A 122 -2.07 4.65 -14.03
C THR A 122 -1.14 5.80 -14.41
N LEU A 123 -1.72 6.99 -14.48
CA LEU A 123 -1.06 8.24 -14.84
C LEU A 123 -0.86 9.10 -13.59
N ASP A 124 0.32 9.72 -13.47
CA ASP A 124 0.56 10.87 -12.60
C ASP A 124 0.85 12.13 -13.42
N ARG A 125 0.97 13.29 -12.74
CA ARG A 125 1.17 14.60 -13.41
C ARG A 125 0.12 14.83 -14.50
N VAL A 126 -1.13 14.54 -14.14
CA VAL A 126 -2.24 14.53 -15.07
C VAL A 126 -2.56 15.95 -15.50
N VAL A 127 -2.83 16.12 -16.79
CA VAL A 127 -3.37 17.34 -17.38
C VAL A 127 -4.70 16.98 -18.01
N LEU A 128 -5.74 17.72 -17.60
CA LEU A 128 -7.08 17.65 -18.17
C LEU A 128 -7.38 19.01 -18.79
N GLU A 129 -7.98 19.00 -19.98
CA GLU A 129 -8.45 20.22 -20.61
C GLU A 129 -9.48 20.93 -19.73
N ASN A 130 -9.45 22.25 -19.70
CA ASN A 130 -10.41 23.09 -18.95
C ASN A 130 -10.53 22.75 -17.45
N THR A 131 -9.51 22.14 -16.85
CA THR A 131 -9.47 21.82 -15.42
C THR A 131 -8.25 22.46 -14.77
N ALA A 132 -8.49 23.36 -13.82
CA ALA A 132 -7.41 24.04 -13.10
C ALA A 132 -6.56 23.03 -12.29
N PRO A 133 -5.23 23.23 -12.16
CA PRO A 133 -4.34 22.29 -11.48
C PRO A 133 -4.77 21.88 -10.06
N GLY A 134 -5.38 22.80 -9.29
CA GLY A 134 -5.88 22.51 -7.94
C GLY A 134 -7.11 21.58 -7.89
N ARG A 135 -7.78 21.36 -9.03
CA ARG A 135 -8.92 20.44 -9.18
C ARG A 135 -8.56 19.18 -9.95
N THR A 136 -7.37 19.13 -10.55
CA THR A 136 -6.92 17.99 -11.34
C THR A 136 -6.45 16.86 -10.40
N PRO A 137 -6.97 15.64 -10.58
CA PRO A 137 -6.53 14.48 -9.81
C PRO A 137 -5.01 14.27 -9.85
N ALA A 138 -4.41 13.97 -8.70
CA ALA A 138 -2.99 13.64 -8.62
C ALA A 138 -2.64 12.41 -9.48
N ARG A 139 -3.54 11.42 -9.49
CA ARG A 139 -3.46 10.24 -10.36
C ARG A 139 -4.80 9.90 -10.98
N VAL A 140 -4.73 9.38 -12.20
CA VAL A 140 -5.86 8.88 -12.97
C VAL A 140 -5.55 7.48 -13.47
N ARG A 141 -6.55 6.59 -13.43
CA ARG A 141 -6.40 5.23 -13.93
C ARG A 141 -7.32 4.98 -15.12
N LEU A 142 -6.74 4.60 -16.26
CA LEU A 142 -7.44 4.40 -17.53
C LEU A 142 -7.36 2.93 -17.96
N SER A 143 -8.51 2.34 -18.26
CA SER A 143 -8.57 1.06 -18.98
C SER A 143 -8.56 1.33 -20.50
N LEU A 144 -7.61 0.73 -21.21
CA LEU A 144 -7.39 0.91 -22.64
C LEU A 144 -8.18 -0.17 -23.39
N HIS A 145 -9.20 0.24 -24.13
CA HIS A 145 -10.02 -0.62 -24.99
C HIS A 145 -9.78 -0.34 -26.48
N GLY A 146 -8.84 0.54 -26.79
CA GLY A 146 -8.41 0.85 -28.16
C GLY A 146 -7.34 -0.15 -28.65
N PRO A 147 -6.65 0.19 -29.76
CA PRO A 147 -5.53 -0.60 -30.27
C PRO A 147 -4.47 -0.85 -29.18
N PRO A 148 -3.78 -2.01 -29.22
CA PRO A 148 -2.68 -2.28 -28.30
C PRO A 148 -1.63 -1.16 -28.36
N ALA A 149 -1.20 -0.69 -27.19
CA ALA A 149 -0.14 0.30 -27.06
C ALA A 149 0.99 -0.30 -26.23
N ASP A 150 2.22 -0.27 -26.76
CA ASP A 150 3.40 -0.65 -26.00
C ASP A 150 3.85 0.51 -25.12
N LEU A 151 3.43 0.47 -23.86
CA LEU A 151 3.67 1.53 -22.88
C LEU A 151 4.88 1.18 -21.99
N LEU A 152 5.78 2.15 -21.82
CA LEU A 152 6.92 2.03 -20.95
C LEU A 152 6.74 2.87 -19.67
N PRO A 153 7.25 2.37 -18.52
CA PRO A 153 7.36 3.16 -17.30
C PRO A 153 8.00 4.53 -17.54
N GLY A 154 7.34 5.59 -17.09
CA GLY A 154 7.82 6.96 -17.16
C GLY A 154 7.58 7.68 -18.49
N GLN A 155 7.03 7.02 -19.51
CA GLN A 155 6.58 7.71 -20.72
C GLN A 155 5.48 8.70 -20.42
N ARG A 156 5.44 9.80 -21.17
CA ARG A 156 4.31 10.74 -21.14
C ARG A 156 3.41 10.46 -22.32
N ILE A 157 2.14 10.19 -22.05
CA ILE A 157 1.15 9.79 -23.04
C ILE A 157 -0.06 10.70 -23.04
N MET A 158 -0.76 10.78 -24.17
CA MET A 158 -2.01 11.49 -24.35
C MET A 158 -3.06 10.60 -25.02
N THR A 159 -4.33 10.79 -24.67
CA THR A 159 -5.48 10.16 -25.33
C THR A 159 -6.75 10.96 -25.03
N THR A 160 -7.85 10.67 -25.71
CA THR A 160 -9.18 11.18 -25.33
C THR A 160 -9.92 10.12 -24.53
N ALA A 161 -10.33 10.43 -23.30
CA ALA A 161 -10.88 9.45 -22.38
C ALA A 161 -12.16 9.92 -21.67
N HIS A 162 -12.97 8.95 -21.23
CA HIS A 162 -14.07 9.17 -20.29
C HIS A 162 -13.58 8.91 -18.87
N LEU A 163 -13.69 9.92 -17.99
CA LEU A 163 -13.34 9.83 -16.59
C LEU A 163 -14.57 10.06 -15.70
N SER A 164 -14.58 9.39 -14.55
CA SER A 164 -15.56 9.58 -13.50
C SER A 164 -14.91 9.54 -12.11
N PRO A 165 -15.56 10.10 -11.08
CA PRO A 165 -15.20 9.83 -9.69
C PRO A 165 -15.10 8.32 -9.40
N PRO A 166 -14.18 7.89 -8.54
CA PRO A 166 -14.24 6.56 -7.94
C PRO A 166 -15.59 6.37 -7.21
N GLN A 167 -16.27 5.26 -7.51
CA GLN A 167 -17.57 4.94 -6.95
C GLN A 167 -17.45 4.32 -5.56
N GLY A 168 -18.46 4.57 -4.71
CA GLY A 168 -18.57 3.93 -3.40
C GLY A 168 -18.90 2.43 -3.48
N PRO A 169 -19.15 1.78 -2.32
CA PRO A 169 -19.56 0.38 -2.28
C PRO A 169 -20.80 0.12 -3.14
N ALA A 170 -20.80 -1.01 -3.87
CA ALA A 170 -21.95 -1.43 -4.67
C ALA A 170 -23.13 -1.92 -3.80
N GLU A 171 -22.83 -2.36 -2.56
CA GLU A 171 -23.82 -2.88 -1.61
C GLU A 171 -23.41 -2.54 -0.17
N PRO A 172 -24.38 -2.47 0.78
CA PRO A 172 -24.12 -2.06 2.16
C PRO A 172 -23.17 -3.01 2.92
N GLY A 173 -21.99 -2.50 3.29
CA GLY A 173 -20.95 -3.29 3.97
C GLY A 173 -19.98 -3.99 3.01
N GLY A 174 -20.25 -3.90 1.71
CA GLY A 174 -19.35 -4.36 0.67
C GLY A 174 -18.07 -3.55 0.54
N PHE A 175 -17.21 -3.98 -0.38
CA PHE A 175 -15.93 -3.35 -0.62
C PHE A 175 -16.07 -1.88 -1.07
N ASP A 176 -15.51 -0.96 -0.28
CA ASP A 176 -15.49 0.47 -0.60
C ASP A 176 -14.34 0.81 -1.55
N PHE A 177 -14.62 0.75 -2.86
CA PHE A 177 -13.64 1.11 -3.89
C PHE A 177 -13.23 2.59 -3.81
N ARG A 178 -14.12 3.51 -3.45
CA ARG A 178 -13.81 4.94 -3.32
C ARG A 178 -12.78 5.17 -2.21
N ARG A 179 -12.96 4.53 -1.05
CA ARG A 179 -11.99 4.58 0.04
C ARG A 179 -10.65 3.96 -0.38
N HIS A 180 -10.67 2.81 -1.05
CA HIS A 180 -9.46 2.19 -1.56
C HIS A 180 -8.72 3.11 -2.58
N ALA A 181 -9.47 3.74 -3.49
CA ALA A 181 -8.96 4.68 -4.47
C ALA A 181 -8.34 5.93 -3.82
N TRP A 182 -8.92 6.45 -2.73
CA TRP A 182 -8.36 7.55 -1.95
C TRP A 182 -6.95 7.24 -1.45
N PHE A 183 -6.76 6.08 -0.81
CA PHE A 183 -5.43 5.67 -0.31
C PHE A 183 -4.43 5.36 -1.43
N LEU A 184 -4.90 5.09 -2.65
CA LEU A 184 -4.07 4.98 -3.84
C LEU A 184 -3.83 6.34 -4.55
N GLN A 185 -4.40 7.43 -4.01
CA GLN A 185 -4.43 8.78 -4.58
C GLN A 185 -5.04 8.83 -6.00
N LEU A 186 -5.94 7.91 -6.29
CA LEU A 186 -6.68 7.86 -7.55
C LEU A 186 -7.89 8.80 -7.46
N GLY A 187 -7.73 10.01 -7.97
CA GLY A 187 -8.83 11.01 -7.96
C GLY A 187 -9.82 10.83 -9.11
N ALA A 188 -9.48 10.05 -10.14
CA ALA A 188 -10.44 9.61 -11.16
C ALA A 188 -10.08 8.24 -11.75
N VAL A 189 -11.10 7.55 -12.23
CA VAL A 189 -10.99 6.29 -13.00
C VAL A 189 -11.76 6.43 -14.30
N GLY A 190 -11.34 5.69 -15.31
CA GLY A 190 -11.97 5.82 -16.61
C GLY A 190 -11.50 4.82 -17.64
N TYR A 191 -11.84 5.12 -18.89
CA TYR A 191 -11.45 4.32 -20.03
C TYR A 191 -11.26 5.19 -21.26
N THR A 192 -10.48 4.67 -22.21
CA THR A 192 -10.39 5.19 -23.56
C THR A 192 -10.65 4.07 -24.56
N ARG A 193 -11.26 4.42 -25.69
CA ARG A 193 -11.35 3.58 -26.89
C ARG A 193 -10.50 4.15 -28.04
N ASN A 194 -9.95 5.34 -27.83
CA ASN A 194 -9.11 6.04 -28.79
C ASN A 194 -7.67 5.53 -28.68
N PRO A 195 -6.86 5.67 -29.75
CA PRO A 195 -5.44 5.42 -29.68
C PRO A 195 -4.76 6.23 -28.57
N VAL A 196 -3.68 5.68 -28.03
CA VAL A 196 -2.81 6.35 -27.08
C VAL A 196 -1.58 6.83 -27.84
N LEU A 197 -1.26 8.11 -27.72
CA LEU A 197 -0.10 8.73 -28.38
C LEU A 197 0.99 9.03 -27.35
N THR A 198 2.25 8.82 -27.74
CA THR A 198 3.40 9.18 -26.93
C THR A 198 3.73 10.65 -27.14
N VAL A 199 3.63 11.45 -26.08
CA VAL A 199 3.99 12.88 -26.07
C VAL A 199 5.49 13.06 -25.91
N ALA A 200 6.08 12.28 -25.00
CA ALA A 200 7.50 12.28 -24.73
C ALA A 200 7.95 10.87 -24.35
N PRO A 201 9.17 10.45 -24.77
CA PRO A 201 9.74 9.20 -24.31
C PRO A 201 9.91 9.21 -22.79
N ALA A 202 10.24 8.05 -22.21
CA ALA A 202 10.63 7.96 -20.81
C ALA A 202 11.99 8.69 -20.61
N GLY A 203 11.96 10.02 -20.47
CA GLY A 203 13.14 10.86 -20.27
C GLY A 203 13.78 10.68 -18.90
N GLU A 204 14.95 11.30 -18.69
CA GLU A 204 15.88 11.18 -17.54
C GLU A 204 15.27 11.45 -16.14
N GLY A 205 13.98 11.83 -16.07
CA GLY A 205 13.19 11.93 -14.84
C GLY A 205 12.71 10.59 -14.26
N ARG A 206 13.54 9.53 -14.29
CA ARG A 206 13.28 8.24 -13.63
C ARG A 206 13.30 8.30 -12.10
N ALA A 207 13.57 9.47 -11.51
CA ALA A 207 13.52 9.68 -10.06
C ALA A 207 12.21 9.11 -9.48
N GLY A 208 12.34 8.01 -8.74
CA GLY A 208 11.23 7.28 -8.12
C GLY A 208 10.59 6.13 -8.94
N LEU A 209 10.94 5.95 -10.22
CA LEU A 209 10.39 4.88 -11.08
C LEU A 209 11.38 3.75 -11.41
N HIS A 210 12.63 3.81 -10.90
CA HIS A 210 13.65 2.79 -11.17
C HIS A 210 13.20 1.37 -10.82
N ILE A 211 12.51 1.20 -9.67
CA ILE A 211 11.99 -0.09 -9.24
C ILE A 211 10.89 -0.58 -10.20
N PHE A 212 10.02 0.32 -10.68
CA PHE A 212 8.98 -0.05 -11.64
C PHE A 212 9.59 -0.42 -12.99
N ALA A 213 10.57 0.35 -13.46
CA ALA A 213 11.31 0.05 -14.68
C ALA A 213 12.05 -1.30 -14.61
N LEU A 214 12.73 -1.57 -13.49
CA LEU A 214 13.41 -2.85 -13.23
C LEU A 214 12.40 -4.00 -13.21
N ARG A 215 11.28 -3.84 -12.49
CA ARG A 215 10.20 -4.83 -12.45
C ARG A 215 9.72 -5.19 -13.85
N MET A 216 9.36 -4.19 -14.66
CA MET A 216 8.91 -4.42 -16.04
C MET A 216 9.99 -5.04 -16.93
N ALA A 217 11.26 -4.70 -16.70
CA ALA A 217 12.37 -5.33 -17.42
C ALA A 217 12.50 -6.82 -17.08
N VAL A 218 12.40 -7.19 -15.80
CA VAL A 218 12.38 -8.58 -15.34
C VAL A 218 11.17 -9.32 -15.92
N SER A 219 9.97 -8.73 -15.86
CA SER A 219 8.76 -9.34 -16.42
C SER A 219 8.86 -9.58 -17.93
N ARG A 220 9.46 -8.64 -18.68
CA ARG A 220 9.73 -8.83 -20.12
C ARG A 220 10.76 -9.92 -20.37
N HIS A 221 11.84 -9.96 -19.60
CA HIS A 221 12.87 -10.99 -19.73
C HIS A 221 12.30 -12.40 -19.50
N ILE A 222 11.48 -12.57 -18.46
CA ILE A 222 10.81 -13.85 -18.17
C ILE A 222 9.87 -14.26 -19.29
N ARG A 223 9.04 -13.34 -19.79
CA ARG A 223 8.11 -13.63 -20.91
C ARG A 223 8.81 -13.91 -22.24
N ALA A 224 10.00 -13.36 -22.44
CA ALA A 224 10.82 -13.67 -23.61
C ALA A 224 11.42 -15.08 -23.53
N ALA A 225 11.80 -15.53 -22.33
CA ALA A 225 12.35 -16.87 -22.10
C ALA A 225 11.26 -17.97 -22.04
N LEU A 226 10.06 -17.63 -21.56
CA LEU A 226 8.91 -18.53 -21.41
C LEU A 226 7.72 -17.95 -22.18
N PRO A 227 7.46 -18.38 -23.43
CA PRO A 227 6.32 -17.88 -24.19
C PRO A 227 4.97 -18.36 -23.62
N GLY A 228 3.92 -17.56 -23.85
CA GLY A 228 2.53 -17.90 -23.48
C GLY A 228 2.18 -17.68 -22.00
N GLU A 229 1.12 -18.34 -21.54
CA GLU A 229 0.56 -18.20 -20.19
C GLU A 229 1.55 -18.58 -19.08
N ALA A 230 2.45 -19.54 -19.35
CA ALA A 230 3.49 -19.94 -18.40
C ALA A 230 4.44 -18.78 -18.05
N GLY A 231 4.85 -18.00 -19.05
CA GLY A 231 5.64 -16.78 -18.82
C GLY A 231 4.85 -15.68 -18.14
N GLY A 232 3.56 -15.53 -18.47
CA GLY A 232 2.65 -14.62 -17.77
C GLY A 232 2.54 -14.94 -16.28
N PHE A 233 2.33 -16.22 -15.95
CA PHE A 233 2.28 -16.71 -14.57
C PHE A 233 3.62 -16.55 -13.85
N ALA A 234 4.73 -16.95 -14.48
CA ALA A 234 6.07 -16.81 -13.91
C ALA A 234 6.41 -15.33 -13.63
N ALA A 235 6.09 -14.43 -14.56
CA ALA A 235 6.27 -12.99 -14.35
C ALA A 235 5.38 -12.47 -13.21
N ALA A 236 4.15 -12.94 -13.10
CA ALA A 236 3.24 -12.55 -12.02
C ALA A 236 3.74 -12.94 -10.63
N VAL A 237 4.26 -14.17 -10.46
CA VAL A 237 4.74 -14.66 -9.15
C VAL A 237 6.08 -14.03 -8.76
N THR A 238 6.98 -13.82 -9.72
CA THR A 238 8.34 -13.30 -9.45
C THR A 238 8.39 -11.78 -9.30
N SER A 239 7.65 -11.06 -10.15
CA SER A 239 7.73 -9.60 -10.26
C SER A 239 6.43 -8.88 -9.87
N GLY A 240 5.34 -9.62 -9.65
CA GLY A 240 4.02 -9.05 -9.40
C GLY A 240 3.30 -8.53 -10.65
N ASP A 241 3.91 -8.63 -11.84
CA ASP A 241 3.31 -8.20 -13.11
C ASP A 241 2.28 -9.22 -13.59
N ARG A 242 1.00 -8.93 -13.36
CA ARG A 242 -0.12 -9.77 -13.81
C ARG A 242 -0.61 -9.41 -15.22
N SER A 243 0.02 -8.46 -15.92
CA SER A 243 -0.40 -8.03 -17.26
C SER A 243 -0.35 -9.14 -18.31
N GLY A 244 0.45 -10.18 -18.08
CA GLY A 244 0.62 -11.31 -19.00
C GLY A 244 -0.26 -12.53 -18.71
N VAL A 245 -1.03 -12.55 -17.60
CA VAL A 245 -1.90 -13.70 -17.27
C VAL A 245 -3.27 -13.48 -17.92
N GLY A 246 -3.74 -14.43 -18.72
CA GLY A 246 -5.04 -14.37 -19.37
C GLY A 246 -6.21 -14.67 -18.41
N GLN A 247 -7.43 -14.26 -18.78
CA GLN A 247 -8.63 -14.52 -17.99
C GLN A 247 -8.96 -16.01 -17.87
N GLY A 248 -8.71 -16.81 -18.93
CA GLY A 248 -8.91 -18.26 -18.89
C GLY A 248 -8.08 -18.92 -17.78
N THR A 249 -6.78 -18.64 -17.76
CA THR A 249 -5.87 -19.14 -16.72
C THR A 249 -6.25 -18.63 -15.34
N LEU A 250 -6.69 -17.37 -15.19
CA LEU A 250 -7.21 -16.88 -13.91
C LEU A 250 -8.48 -17.62 -13.46
N HIS A 251 -9.35 -17.99 -14.39
CA HIS A 251 -10.55 -18.77 -14.11
C HIS A 251 -10.19 -20.19 -13.67
N ASP A 252 -9.28 -20.86 -14.38
CA ASP A 252 -8.81 -22.21 -14.04
C ASP A 252 -8.12 -22.23 -12.67
N LEU A 253 -7.31 -21.21 -12.37
CA LEU A 253 -6.69 -21.05 -11.05
C LEU A 253 -7.73 -20.82 -9.96
N ARG A 254 -8.83 -20.10 -10.23
CA ARG A 254 -9.92 -19.94 -9.25
C ARG A 254 -10.69 -21.25 -9.06
N ALA A 255 -11.02 -21.93 -10.15
CA ALA A 255 -11.74 -23.21 -10.15
C ALA A 255 -10.96 -24.31 -9.42
N SER A 256 -9.64 -24.33 -9.57
CA SER A 256 -8.73 -25.24 -8.84
C SER A 256 -8.33 -24.74 -7.45
N ASN A 257 -8.87 -23.62 -6.98
CA ASN A 257 -8.52 -22.97 -5.72
C ASN A 257 -7.03 -22.56 -5.60
N LEU A 258 -6.31 -22.43 -6.72
CA LEU A 258 -4.90 -22.02 -6.82
C LEU A 258 -4.70 -20.51 -7.02
N ALA A 259 -5.78 -19.73 -7.17
CA ALA A 259 -5.69 -18.28 -7.36
C ALA A 259 -4.96 -17.55 -6.23
N HIS A 260 -4.91 -18.13 -5.03
CA HIS A 260 -4.17 -17.59 -3.89
C HIS A 260 -2.65 -17.61 -4.11
N LEU A 261 -2.12 -18.46 -5.00
CA LEU A 261 -0.69 -18.48 -5.36
C LEU A 261 -0.24 -17.23 -6.13
N LEU A 262 -1.18 -16.55 -6.80
CA LEU A 262 -0.91 -15.27 -7.46
C LEU A 262 -0.89 -14.10 -6.47
N ALA A 263 -1.43 -14.29 -5.28
CA ALA A 263 -1.32 -13.33 -4.18
C ALA A 263 -0.03 -13.62 -3.39
N ILE A 264 0.56 -12.57 -2.83
CA ILE A 264 1.75 -12.71 -1.98
C ILE A 264 1.41 -13.67 -0.83
N SER A 265 2.00 -14.85 -0.83
CA SER A 265 1.78 -15.84 0.23
C SER A 265 2.58 -15.48 1.49
N GLY A 266 2.17 -16.02 2.64
CA GLY A 266 2.89 -15.85 3.91
C GLY A 266 4.36 -16.31 3.82
N LEU A 267 4.67 -17.28 2.94
CA LEU A 267 6.04 -17.73 2.68
C LEU A 267 6.90 -16.63 2.06
N HIS A 268 6.38 -15.86 1.09
CA HIS A 268 7.14 -14.77 0.47
C HIS A 268 7.49 -13.68 1.49
N MET A 269 6.55 -13.34 2.37
CA MET A 269 6.78 -12.38 3.44
C MET A 269 7.73 -12.94 4.51
N GLY A 270 7.63 -14.24 4.83
CA GLY A 270 8.56 -14.92 5.73
C GLY A 270 9.99 -14.95 5.18
N LEU A 271 10.17 -15.27 3.89
CA LEU A 271 11.47 -15.25 3.21
C LEU A 271 12.05 -13.84 3.17
N LEU A 272 11.24 -12.83 2.84
CA LEU A 272 11.68 -11.43 2.85
C LEU A 272 12.10 -10.99 4.26
N ALA A 273 11.29 -11.26 5.28
CA ALA A 273 11.60 -10.94 6.66
C ALA A 273 12.88 -11.65 7.13
N GLY A 274 13.02 -12.95 6.82
CA GLY A 274 14.21 -13.74 7.11
C GLY A 274 15.45 -13.20 6.40
N PHE A 275 15.35 -12.85 5.13
CA PHE A 275 16.43 -12.25 4.35
C PHE A 275 16.87 -10.89 4.93
N VAL A 276 15.92 -10.00 5.24
CA VAL A 276 16.21 -8.69 5.83
C VAL A 276 16.83 -8.85 7.21
N PHE A 277 16.26 -9.71 8.05
CA PHE A 277 16.79 -10.02 9.38
C PHE A 277 18.22 -10.56 9.30
N ALA A 278 18.46 -11.58 8.46
CA ALA A 278 19.78 -12.17 8.28
C ALA A 278 20.78 -11.16 7.73
N SER A 279 20.39 -10.35 6.74
CA SER A 279 21.24 -9.31 6.15
C SER A 279 21.64 -8.26 7.18
N LEU A 280 20.67 -7.69 7.92
CA LEU A 280 20.95 -6.72 8.98
C LEU A 280 21.83 -7.32 10.07
N ARG A 281 21.53 -8.56 10.50
CA ARG A 281 22.32 -9.28 11.48
C ARG A 281 23.77 -9.45 11.03
N LEU A 282 23.99 -9.89 9.79
CA LEU A 282 25.32 -10.08 9.22
C LEU A 282 26.07 -8.76 9.07
N MET A 283 25.39 -7.69 8.61
CA MET A 283 25.98 -6.35 8.50
C MET A 283 26.40 -5.81 9.87
N MET A 284 25.57 -5.99 10.91
CA MET A 284 25.91 -5.58 12.26
C MET A 284 27.03 -6.44 12.87
N ALA A 285 27.08 -7.74 12.56
CA ALA A 285 28.15 -8.63 12.99
C ALA A 285 29.48 -8.31 12.32
N ALA A 286 29.46 -7.80 11.08
CA ALA A 286 30.64 -7.37 10.35
C ALA A 286 31.28 -6.08 10.91
N VAL A 287 30.58 -5.35 11.79
CA VAL A 287 31.07 -4.12 12.43
C VAL A 287 31.50 -4.43 13.87
N PRO A 288 32.82 -4.50 14.18
CA PRO A 288 33.34 -4.92 15.48
C PRO A 288 32.71 -4.22 16.71
N PRO A 289 32.52 -2.89 16.74
CA PRO A 289 31.92 -2.25 17.91
C PRO A 289 30.44 -2.61 18.12
N LEU A 290 29.70 -2.97 17.06
CA LEU A 290 28.31 -3.42 17.16
C LEU A 290 28.25 -4.89 17.61
N ALA A 291 29.12 -5.73 17.06
CA ALA A 291 29.21 -7.14 17.40
C ALA A 291 29.55 -7.39 18.89
N LEU A 292 30.31 -6.50 19.51
CA LEU A 292 30.73 -6.60 20.92
C LEU A 292 29.71 -6.01 21.91
N ARG A 293 28.80 -5.14 21.46
CA ARG A 293 27.89 -4.38 22.35
C ARG A 293 26.43 -4.83 22.26
N LEU A 294 26.05 -5.52 21.18
CA LEU A 294 24.69 -5.98 20.97
C LEU A 294 24.61 -7.50 21.01
N PRO A 295 23.53 -8.07 21.58
CA PRO A 295 23.30 -9.50 21.55
C PRO A 295 22.88 -9.93 20.14
N LEU A 296 23.86 -10.22 19.27
CA LEU A 296 23.66 -10.69 17.89
C LEU A 296 23.55 -12.23 17.78
N ARG A 297 23.34 -12.94 18.90
CA ARG A 297 23.25 -14.41 18.98
C ARG A 297 21.80 -14.89 18.92
#